data_AF-A0A5J4P8T5-F1
#
_entry.id   AF-A0A5J4P8T5-F1
#
_cell.length_a   1.000
_cell.length_b   1.000
_cell.length_c   1.000
_cell.angle_alpha   90.00
_cell.angle_beta   90.00
_cell.angle_gamma   90.00
#
_symmetry.space_group_name_H-M   'P 1'
#
loop_
_entity.id
_entity.type
_entity.pdbx_description
1 polymer ?
#
loop_
_entity_poly.entity_id
_entity_poly.type
_entity_poly.pdbx_seq_one_letter_code
_entity_poly.pdbx_strand_id
1 'polypeptide(L)' 'MYKLFVGFKKLGEFDSILKAKQYAQSSELSGMFNLMGDNGYRDSWYVFESEVKQ' A
#
# COMPACT_ATOMS: atom_id res chain seq x y z
N MET A 1 6.28 6.83 11.10
CA MET A 1 5.06 6.77 10.26
C MET A 1 5.35 5.92 9.04
N TYR A 2 4.32 5.34 8.41
CA TYR A 2 4.46 4.59 7.16
C TYR A 2 3.62 5.24 6.06
N LYS A 3 4.24 5.56 4.92
CA LYS A 3 3.60 6.20 3.76
C LYS A 3 3.31 5.12 2.72
N LEU A 4 2.04 4.96 2.37
CA LEU A 4 1.59 4.00 1.37
C LEU A 4 1.37 4.70 0.02
N PHE A 5 1.77 4.04 -1.05
CA PHE A 5 1.60 4.49 -2.43
C PHE A 5 1.06 3.35 -3.29
N VAL A 6 0.39 3.71 -4.39
CA VAL A 6 0.16 2.84 -5.54
C VAL A 6 0.71 3.54 -6.79
N GLY A 7 1.67 2.91 -7.47
CA GLY A 7 2.54 3.59 -8.41
C GLY A 7 3.18 4.83 -7.77
N PHE A 8 2.91 6.01 -8.33
CA PHE A 8 3.37 7.31 -7.81
C PHE A 8 2.35 8.02 -6.92
N LYS A 9 1.12 7.49 -6.81
CA LYS A 9 0.03 8.12 -6.04
C LYS A 9 0.16 7.75 -4.57
N LYS A 10 0.32 8.76 -3.69
CA LYS A 10 0.25 8.57 -2.25
C LYS A 10 -1.20 8.26 -1.83
N LEU A 11 -1.40 7.15 -1.14
CA LEU A 11 -2.70 6.72 -0.63
C LEU A 11 -2.96 7.21 0.79
N GLY A 12 -1.92 7.31 1.62
CA GLY A 12 -2.06 7.77 2.99
C GLY A 12 -0.81 7.61 3.83
N GLU A 13 -0.94 7.99 5.09
CA GLU A 13 0.05 7.76 6.14
C GLU A 13 -0.58 6.94 7.27
N PHE A 14 0.16 5.98 7.79
CA PHE A 14 -0.32 5.00 8.75
C PHE A 14 0.66 4.86 9.91
N ASP A 15 0.11 4.71 11.11
CA ASP A 15 0.88 4.50 12.34
C ASP A 15 1.57 3.13 12.38
N SER A 16 1.14 2.18 11.55
CA SER A 16 1.60 0.80 11.54
C SER A 16 1.55 0.19 10.13
N ILE A 17 2.46 -0.75 9.89
CA ILE A 17 2.50 -1.54 8.64
C ILE A 17 1.19 -2.29 8.43
N LEU A 18 0.61 -2.85 9.50
CA LEU A 18 -0.63 -3.62 9.44
C LEU A 18 -1.79 -2.78 8.90
N LYS A 19 -2.01 -1.58 9.43
CA LYS A 19 -3.08 -0.70 8.94
C LYS A 19 -2.88 -0.28 7.49
N ALA A 20 -1.63 -0.01 7.09
CA ALA A 20 -1.32 0.32 5.69
C ALA A 20 -1.66 -0.85 4.75
N LYS A 21 -1.31 -2.09 5.13
CA LYS A 21 -1.62 -3.29 4.32
C LYS A 21 -3.11 -3.59 4.26
N GLN A 22 -3.83 -3.46 5.39
CA GLN A 22 -5.28 -3.61 5.41
C GLN A 22 -5.96 -2.58 4.51
N TYR A 23 -5.52 -1.32 4.55
CA TYR A 23 -6.02 -0.29 3.66
C TYR A 23 -5.76 -0.61 2.19
N ALA A 24 -4.54 -1.05 1.84
CA ALA A 24 -4.22 -1.45 0.47
C ALA A 24 -5.16 -2.57 -0.02
N GLN A 25 -5.39 -3.58 0.82
CA GLN A 25 -6.28 -4.70 0.51
C GLN A 25 -7.75 -4.29 0.36
N SER A 26 -8.22 -3.30 1.12
CA SER A 26 -9.60 -2.80 1.04
C SER A 26 -9.78 -1.66 0.02
N SER A 27 -8.72 -1.21 -0.65
CA SER A 27 -8.77 -0.02 -1.50
C SER A 27 -9.40 -0.26 -2.88
N GLU A 28 -9.61 -1.52 -3.27
CA GLU A 28 -10.06 -1.91 -4.61
C GLU A 28 -9.14 -1.39 -5.73
N LEU A 29 -7.87 -1.11 -5.41
CA LEU A 29 -6.86 -0.66 -6.35
C LEU A 29 -5.95 -1.82 -6.74
N SER A 30 -5.66 -1.91 -8.03
CA SER A 30 -4.60 -2.75 -8.59
C SER A 30 -3.33 -1.93 -8.84
N GLY A 31 -2.22 -2.62 -9.06
CA GLY A 31 -0.93 -2.04 -9.40
C GLY A 31 0.16 -2.26 -8.35
N MET A 32 1.27 -1.56 -8.53
CA MET A 32 2.43 -1.67 -7.62
C MET A 32 2.22 -0.83 -6.37
N PHE A 33 2.03 -1.48 -5.24
CA PHE A 33 2.01 -0.83 -3.93
C PHE A 33 3.42 -0.68 -3.39
N ASN A 34 3.69 0.46 -2.75
CA ASN A 34 4.94 0.75 -2.06
C ASN A 34 4.65 1.29 -0.67
N LEU A 35 5.29 0.73 0.35
CA LEU A 35 5.20 1.16 1.73
C LEU A 35 6.57 1.63 2.21
N MET A 36 6.66 2.89 2.61
CA MET A 36 7.91 3.52 3.06
C MET A 36 7.76 4.00 4.50
N GLY A 37 8.57 3.47 5.41
CA GLY A 37 8.64 3.88 6.81
C GLY A 37 9.74 4.90 7.07
N ASP A 38 9.50 5.84 7.98
CA ASP A 38 10.50 6.85 8.37
C ASP A 38 11.75 6.23 9.04
N ASN A 39 11.63 5.01 9.56
CA ASN A 39 12.72 4.22 10.13
C ASN A 39 13.58 3.49 9.07
N GLY A 40 13.42 3.84 7.79
CA GLY A 40 14.12 3.20 6.67
C GLY A 40 13.46 1.91 6.18
N TYR A 41 12.35 1.47 6.78
CA TYR A 41 11.59 0.32 6.30
C TYR A 41 11.05 0.55 4.88
N ARG A 42 11.13 -0.47 4.03
CA ARG A 42 10.58 -0.47 2.67
C ARG A 42 9.97 -1.83 2.35
N ASP A 43 8.79 -1.82 1.76
CA ASP A 43 8.12 -3.01 1.24
C ASP A 43 7.34 -2.66 -0.01
N SER A 44 7.29 -3.57 -0.97
CA SER A 44 6.63 -3.36 -2.26
C SER A 44 5.99 -4.65 -2.75
N TRP A 45 4.77 -4.58 -3.26
CA TRP A 45 4.05 -5.73 -3.80
C TRP A 45 3.12 -5.30 -4.93
N TYR A 46 2.87 -6.20 -5.88
CA TYR A 46 1.94 -5.96 -6.98
C TYR A 46 0.59 -6.61 -6.65
N VAL A 47 -0.50 -5.89 -6.91
CA VAL A 47 -1.87 -6.42 -6.89
C VAL A 47 -2.38 -6.46 -8.32
N PHE A 48 -2.70 -7.64 -8.83
CA PHE A 48 -3.26 -7.81 -10.16
C PHE A 48 -4.74 -7.40 -10.18
N GLU A 49 -5.21 -6.87 -11.32
CA GLU A 49 -6.63 -6.53 -11.50
C GLU A 49 -7.56 -7.71 -11.25
N SER A 50 -7.13 -8.94 -11.57
CA SER A 50 -7.88 -10.17 -11.30
C SER A 50 -8.07 -10.48 -9.81
N GLU A 51 -7.25 -9.89 -8.93
CA GLU A 51 -7.32 -10.08 -7.48
C GLU A 51 -8.20 -9.03 -6.81
N VAL A 52 -8.48 -7.92 -7.49
CA VAL A 52 -9.43 -6.91 -7.05
C VAL A 52 -10.83 -7.50 -7.26
N LYS A 53 -11.51 -7.83 -6.16
CA LYS A 53 -12.89 -8.30 -6.23
C LYS A 53 -13.75 -7.19 -6.81
N GLN A 54 -14.37 -7.44 -7.97
CA GLN A 54 -15.43 -6.60 -8.55
C GLN A 54 -16.71 -6.70 -7.74
#